data_AF-A0A7J7R2E2-F1
#
_entry.id   AF-A0A7J7R2E2-F1
#
_cell.length_a   1.000
_cell.length_b   1.000
_cell.length_c   1.000
_cell.angle_alpha   90.00
_cell.angle_beta   90.00
_cell.angle_gamma   90.00
#
_symmetry.space_group_name_H-M   'P 1'
#
loop_
_entity.id
_entity.type
_entity.pdbx_description
1 polymer ?
#
loop_
_entity_poly.entity_id
_entity_poly.type
_entity_poly.pdbx_seq_one_letter_code
_entity_poly.pdbx_strand_id
1 'polypeptide(L)'
;MEILLEDPITTCLSPSVYDMICKLGFEVRESRDINSIVTQNGEVCWKAITDCVIYTQSAQALDYQGSVRLLGPVCEVIHLHLSSLTKGQFEIQYAPWLQWTSSPELFAEIFDALESLQSPAISLSLMKLTACLERALGDVFLLIGKECPFLLRDLLASEELAQVFGLSVEMSVLRVFIGSPCGLNLRNVLWHGFASPHEIPPMYCSTLVVLTAGMGQLLKSYLQQSELTWAPRPLIALPDLEDGAVFPEVTQEVLSVLEEVMKKSTFILRTMLPYWEVALIRFKAHRFADCAMLLVTQLETGLRHLFATINKCPQRLLTAESTALYTTFDEILAKHLNDGEINQLPLFLGEPAMEFLWDFLNHQQGPRVRDHLSHGEINLSEFPKGITDQLLAFSTVLLLRFVDEELASVFKEKAAIQSLVHLAEGYSARFHPMSLLRKQMLSCEESIRAWPLLPLPREAEEARLEGSSEINACNSLITKITYELYHHIPENRCVFTDLDNLPIENIKLLSAVLLLILLLIALELVNIPVVHGKNTYEYQQYLKFLKSILQYTENLEAHTSPEKNKWIETIRLTHTALLRMWTFSEKKQMLIHLAKKSTSTAVL
;
A
#
# COMPACT_ATOMS: atom_id res chain seq x y z
N MET A 1 0.59 -9.34 45.15
CA MET A 1 1.16 -10.63 44.70
C MET A 1 1.05 -10.61 43.19
N GLU A 2 2.01 -9.93 42.55
CA GLU A 2 2.09 -9.81 41.09
C GLU A 2 2.50 -11.17 40.53
N ILE A 3 1.54 -11.87 39.94
CA ILE A 3 1.85 -13.00 39.09
C ILE A 3 2.39 -12.38 37.80
N LEU A 4 3.72 -12.41 37.63
CA LEU A 4 4.35 -12.31 36.31
C LEU A 4 3.76 -13.42 35.45
N LEU A 5 2.67 -13.12 34.74
CA LEU A 5 2.17 -13.96 33.67
C LEU A 5 3.24 -13.92 32.57
N GLU A 6 3.99 -15.01 32.45
CA GLU A 6 4.73 -15.29 31.22
C GLU A 6 3.77 -15.10 30.04
N ASP A 7 4.20 -14.33 29.04
CA ASP A 7 3.45 -14.18 27.80
C ASP A 7 3.32 -15.58 27.18
N PRO A 8 2.11 -16.15 27.06
CA PRO A 8 1.95 -17.53 26.63
C PRO A 8 2.32 -17.73 25.15
N ILE A 9 2.47 -16.65 24.38
CA ILE A 9 2.72 -16.70 22.94
C ILE A 9 4.23 -16.65 22.69
N THR A 10 4.83 -17.82 22.49
CA THR A 10 6.26 -17.95 22.17
C THR A 10 6.56 -17.91 20.67
N THR A 11 5.54 -18.09 19.82
CA THR A 11 5.65 -18.09 18.36
C THR A 11 4.31 -17.75 17.71
N CYS A 12 4.34 -17.08 16.55
CA CYS A 12 3.18 -16.92 15.67
C CYS A 12 3.22 -17.86 14.45
N LEU A 13 4.23 -18.73 14.35
CA LEU A 13 4.30 -19.77 13.35
C LEU A 13 3.44 -20.96 13.79
N SER A 14 2.71 -21.57 12.86
CA SER A 14 2.09 -22.85 13.15
C SER A 14 3.16 -23.92 13.42
N PRO A 15 2.84 -25.03 14.10
CA PRO A 15 3.82 -26.08 14.36
C PRO A 15 4.49 -26.63 13.10
N SER A 16 3.76 -26.74 11.99
CA SER A 16 4.28 -27.23 10.72
C SER A 16 5.26 -26.25 10.07
N VAL A 17 4.92 -24.95 10.07
CA VAL A 17 5.78 -23.89 9.53
C VAL A 17 7.01 -23.68 10.41
N TYR A 18 6.84 -23.74 11.73
CA TYR A 18 7.95 -23.66 12.68
C TYR A 18 8.94 -24.81 12.46
N ASP A 19 8.46 -26.06 12.34
CA ASP A 19 9.33 -27.21 12.06
C ASP A 19 10.08 -27.04 10.73
N MET A 20 9.38 -26.61 9.68
CA MET A 20 9.94 -26.39 8.35
C MET A 20 11.06 -25.33 8.33
N ILE A 21 10.90 -24.21 9.05
CA ILE A 21 11.85 -23.08 9.04
C ILE A 21 12.95 -23.24 10.10
N CYS A 22 12.61 -23.70 11.31
CA CYS A 22 13.52 -23.63 12.46
C CYS A 22 14.27 -24.94 12.71
N LYS A 23 13.80 -26.07 12.19
CA LYS A 23 14.36 -27.39 12.52
C LYS A 23 14.85 -28.15 11.29
N LEU A 24 13.99 -28.27 10.29
CA LEU A 24 14.20 -29.15 9.14
C LEU A 24 15.45 -28.78 8.33
N GLY A 25 16.27 -29.79 8.03
CA GLY A 25 17.56 -29.66 7.36
C GLY A 25 18.73 -29.33 8.27
N PHE A 26 18.49 -28.90 9.52
CA PHE A 26 19.54 -28.65 10.51
C PHE A 26 19.78 -29.85 11.42
N GLU A 27 18.90 -30.87 11.36
CA GLU A 27 19.13 -32.16 11.99
C GLU A 27 20.23 -32.99 11.28
N VAL A 28 20.53 -32.67 10.02
CA VAL A 28 21.48 -33.40 9.18
C VAL A 28 22.89 -32.84 9.38
N ARG A 29 23.78 -33.60 10.03
CA ARG A 29 25.18 -33.19 10.30
C ARG A 29 26.16 -33.56 9.19
N GLU A 30 25.71 -33.69 7.95
CA GLU A 30 26.59 -34.02 6.83
C GLU A 30 27.42 -32.80 6.42
N SER A 31 28.73 -32.88 6.62
CA SER A 31 29.67 -31.84 6.19
C SER A 31 29.77 -31.87 4.66
N ARG A 32 29.34 -30.79 3.99
CA ARG A 32 29.58 -30.58 2.55
C ARG A 32 30.82 -29.72 2.33
N ASP A 33 31.51 -29.96 1.22
CA ASP A 33 32.64 -29.13 0.80
C ASP A 33 32.11 -27.88 0.09
N ILE A 34 32.48 -26.70 0.59
CA ILE A 34 32.13 -25.42 -0.04
C ILE A 34 32.60 -25.36 -1.49
N ASN A 35 33.73 -26.00 -1.83
CA ASN A 35 34.28 -25.98 -3.18
C ASN A 35 33.40 -26.73 -4.20
N SER A 36 32.46 -27.57 -3.73
CA SER A 36 31.44 -28.18 -4.60
C SER A 36 30.25 -27.25 -4.88
N ILE A 37 30.07 -26.19 -4.09
CA ILE A 37 28.91 -25.29 -4.15
C ILE A 37 29.31 -23.95 -4.77
N VAL A 38 30.46 -23.39 -4.37
CA VAL A 38 30.98 -22.12 -4.87
C VAL A 38 32.47 -22.25 -5.18
N THR A 39 32.90 -21.74 -6.34
CA THR A 39 34.33 -21.71 -6.70
C THR A 39 35.07 -20.62 -5.92
N GLN A 40 36.41 -20.64 -5.94
CA GLN A 40 37.22 -19.60 -5.29
C GLN A 40 36.96 -18.18 -5.82
N ASN A 41 36.41 -18.05 -7.03
CA ASN A 41 36.08 -16.78 -7.66
C ASN A 41 34.62 -16.35 -7.42
N GLY A 42 33.86 -17.08 -6.60
CA GLY A 42 32.45 -16.77 -6.32
C GLY A 42 31.46 -17.31 -7.36
N GLU A 43 31.87 -18.21 -8.26
CA GLU A 43 30.95 -18.81 -9.24
C GLU A 43 30.11 -19.91 -8.58
N VAL A 44 28.79 -19.85 -8.78
CA VAL A 44 27.84 -20.78 -8.16
C VAL A 44 27.73 -22.06 -8.97
N CYS A 45 28.01 -23.20 -8.35
CA CYS A 45 27.79 -24.51 -8.94
C CYS A 45 26.33 -24.94 -8.76
N TRP A 46 25.47 -24.53 -9.69
CA TRP A 46 24.03 -24.81 -9.64
C TRP A 46 23.71 -26.30 -9.49
N LYS A 47 24.46 -27.18 -10.16
CA LYS A 47 24.25 -28.64 -10.08
C LYS A 47 24.27 -29.17 -8.64
N ALA A 48 25.22 -28.75 -7.82
CA ALA A 48 25.32 -29.22 -6.44
C ALA A 48 24.12 -28.77 -5.57
N ILE A 49 23.51 -27.64 -5.92
CA ILE A 49 22.33 -27.09 -5.24
C ILE A 49 21.06 -27.75 -5.77
N THR A 50 20.92 -27.89 -7.09
CA THR A 50 19.73 -28.47 -7.74
C THR A 50 19.62 -29.98 -7.50
N ASP A 51 20.73 -30.69 -7.32
CA ASP A 51 20.74 -32.11 -6.90
C ASP A 51 20.10 -32.32 -5.50
N CYS A 52 19.91 -31.25 -4.71
CA CYS A 52 19.21 -31.29 -3.42
C CYS A 52 17.69 -31.08 -3.53
N VAL A 53 17.18 -30.76 -4.73
CA VAL A 53 15.76 -30.52 -4.96
C VAL A 53 15.09 -31.84 -5.35
N ILE A 54 14.07 -32.23 -4.59
CA ILE A 54 13.34 -33.48 -4.79
C ILE A 54 12.01 -33.21 -5.49
N TYR A 55 11.73 -33.99 -6.54
CA TYR A 55 10.43 -34.03 -7.18
C TYR A 55 9.64 -35.25 -6.69
N THR A 56 8.33 -35.07 -6.55
CA THR A 56 7.39 -36.16 -6.23
C THR A 56 7.41 -37.24 -7.32
N GLN A 57 6.92 -38.44 -6.99
CA GLN A 57 6.95 -39.61 -7.89
C GLN A 57 6.28 -39.39 -9.26
N SER A 58 5.36 -38.43 -9.38
CA SER A 58 4.74 -38.04 -10.66
C SER A 58 5.58 -37.06 -11.49
N ALA A 59 6.75 -36.62 -10.99
CA ALA A 59 7.64 -35.61 -11.55
C ALA A 59 7.00 -34.23 -11.86
N GLN A 60 5.75 -34.01 -11.42
CA GLN A 60 5.00 -32.78 -11.70
C GLN A 60 5.05 -31.75 -10.56
N ALA A 61 5.32 -32.20 -9.32
CA ALA A 61 5.33 -31.33 -8.13
C ALA A 61 6.61 -31.51 -7.30
N LEU A 62 7.03 -30.45 -6.62
CA LEU A 62 8.18 -30.45 -5.71
C LEU A 62 7.82 -31.10 -4.36
N ASP A 63 8.68 -31.97 -3.87
CA ASP A 63 8.68 -32.38 -2.47
C ASP A 63 9.44 -31.31 -1.67
N TYR A 64 8.70 -30.32 -1.17
CA TYR A 64 9.27 -29.20 -0.43
C TYR A 64 9.96 -29.64 0.85
N GLN A 65 9.37 -30.58 1.60
CA GLN A 65 9.94 -31.04 2.87
C GLN A 65 11.24 -31.82 2.63
N GLY A 66 11.23 -32.73 1.65
CA GLY A 66 12.44 -33.44 1.25
C GLY A 66 13.54 -32.51 0.74
N SER A 67 13.17 -31.50 -0.05
CA SER A 67 14.11 -30.51 -0.58
C SER A 67 14.73 -29.64 0.51
N VAL A 68 13.92 -29.11 1.45
CA VAL A 68 14.43 -28.32 2.59
C VAL A 68 15.41 -29.15 3.43
N ARG A 69 15.09 -30.42 3.68
CA ARG A 69 15.99 -31.32 4.44
C ARG A 69 17.37 -31.46 3.80
N LEU A 70 17.44 -31.57 2.47
CA LEU A 70 18.71 -31.70 1.75
C LEU A 70 19.43 -30.36 1.54
N LEU A 71 18.69 -29.26 1.44
CA LEU A 71 19.22 -27.92 1.28
C LEU A 71 19.74 -27.32 2.60
N GLY A 72 19.28 -27.79 3.77
CA GLY A 72 19.74 -27.32 5.08
C GLY A 72 21.28 -27.31 5.24
N PRO A 73 21.98 -28.43 5.00
CA PRO A 73 23.45 -28.47 5.08
C PRO A 73 24.15 -27.59 4.04
N VAL A 74 23.52 -27.40 2.87
CA VAL A 74 24.02 -26.46 1.84
C VAL A 74 23.96 -25.02 2.36
N CYS A 75 22.85 -24.65 3.02
CA CYS A 75 22.70 -23.32 3.62
C CYS A 75 23.76 -23.06 4.69
N GLU A 76 23.99 -24.04 5.56
CA GLU A 76 24.99 -23.94 6.63
C GLU A 76 26.39 -23.69 6.08
N VAL A 77 26.82 -24.47 5.08
CA VAL A 77 28.14 -24.32 4.46
C VAL A 77 28.29 -22.99 3.72
N ILE A 78 27.24 -22.53 3.02
CA ILE A 78 27.24 -21.20 2.39
C ILE A 78 27.36 -20.09 3.44
N HIS A 79 26.64 -20.20 4.55
CA HIS A 79 26.69 -19.22 5.62
C HIS A 79 28.08 -19.15 6.27
N LEU A 80 28.70 -20.28 6.55
CA LEU A 80 30.07 -20.36 7.07
C LEU A 80 31.07 -19.75 6.07
N HIS A 81 30.88 -20.01 4.78
CA HIS A 81 31.71 -19.41 3.74
C HIS A 81 31.59 -17.89 3.72
N LEU A 82 30.37 -17.33 3.61
CA LEU A 82 30.20 -15.87 3.61
C LEU A 82 30.73 -15.23 4.90
N SER A 83 30.51 -15.87 6.06
CA SER A 83 31.02 -15.38 7.35
C SER A 83 32.55 -15.42 7.45
N SER A 84 33.23 -16.21 6.61
CA SER A 84 34.70 -16.28 6.56
C SER A 84 35.33 -15.19 5.68
N LEU A 85 34.52 -14.52 4.85
CA LEU A 85 35.00 -13.47 3.95
C LEU A 85 35.14 -12.15 4.69
N THR A 86 36.10 -11.34 4.27
CA THR A 86 36.10 -9.91 4.57
C THR A 86 35.18 -9.16 3.61
N LYS A 87 34.71 -7.98 3.99
CA LYS A 87 33.90 -7.10 3.12
C LYS A 87 34.51 -6.90 1.74
N GLY A 88 35.82 -6.63 1.66
CA GLY A 88 36.52 -6.48 0.38
C GLY A 88 36.56 -7.77 -0.47
N GLN A 89 36.69 -8.94 0.17
CA GLN A 89 36.59 -10.22 -0.56
C GLN A 89 35.17 -10.47 -1.06
N PHE A 90 34.15 -10.17 -0.27
CA PHE A 90 32.75 -10.26 -0.68
C PHE A 90 32.47 -9.35 -1.88
N GLU A 91 32.91 -8.09 -1.83
CA GLU A 91 32.75 -7.12 -2.91
C GLU A 91 33.43 -7.61 -4.19
N ILE A 92 34.65 -8.14 -4.11
CA ILE A 92 35.37 -8.67 -5.28
C ILE A 92 34.67 -9.90 -5.86
N GLN A 93 34.20 -10.84 -5.02
CA GLN A 93 33.66 -12.12 -5.45
C GLN A 93 32.20 -12.03 -5.93
N TYR A 94 31.36 -11.23 -5.28
CA TYR A 94 29.91 -11.26 -5.48
C TYR A 94 29.31 -9.96 -6.06
N ALA A 95 29.82 -8.77 -5.71
CA ALA A 95 29.22 -7.51 -6.15
C ALA A 95 29.09 -7.34 -7.69
N PRO A 96 30.04 -7.83 -8.53
CA PRO A 96 29.88 -7.80 -9.99
C PRO A 96 28.65 -8.57 -10.49
N TRP A 97 28.22 -9.57 -9.73
CA TRP A 97 27.11 -10.46 -10.08
C TRP A 97 25.77 -10.02 -9.48
N LEU A 98 25.73 -8.92 -8.75
CA LEU A 98 24.54 -8.40 -8.06
C LEU A 98 23.97 -7.14 -8.74
N GLN A 99 24.68 -6.58 -9.73
CA GLN A 99 24.30 -5.35 -10.44
C GLN A 99 22.95 -5.44 -11.16
N TRP A 100 22.56 -6.64 -11.60
CA TRP A 100 21.30 -6.88 -12.31
C TRP A 100 20.05 -6.67 -11.43
N THR A 101 20.23 -6.48 -10.12
CA THR A 101 19.14 -6.20 -9.19
C THR A 101 18.77 -4.71 -9.12
N SER A 102 19.55 -3.85 -9.77
CA SER A 102 19.41 -2.38 -9.69
C SER A 102 19.53 -1.80 -8.28
N SER A 103 20.03 -2.57 -7.31
CA SER A 103 20.29 -2.12 -5.93
C SER A 103 21.50 -2.85 -5.33
N PRO A 104 22.69 -2.79 -5.96
CA PRO A 104 23.87 -3.53 -5.49
C PRO A 104 24.33 -3.11 -4.09
N GLU A 105 24.07 -1.86 -3.67
CA GLU A 105 24.42 -1.33 -2.35
C GLU A 105 23.71 -2.08 -1.22
N LEU A 106 22.51 -2.63 -1.49
CA LEU A 106 21.75 -3.45 -0.56
C LEU A 106 22.59 -4.62 -0.02
N PHE A 107 23.37 -5.25 -0.87
CA PHE A 107 24.09 -6.47 -0.51
C PHE A 107 25.27 -6.21 0.43
N ALA A 108 25.87 -5.03 0.36
CA ALA A 108 26.85 -4.60 1.36
C ALA A 108 26.20 -4.42 2.74
N GLU A 109 24.99 -3.84 2.79
CA GLU A 109 24.23 -3.72 4.04
C GLU A 109 23.80 -5.08 4.61
N ILE A 110 23.40 -6.00 3.74
CA ILE A 110 23.05 -7.38 4.13
C ILE A 110 24.27 -8.08 4.72
N PHE A 111 25.44 -7.91 4.10
CA PHE A 111 26.69 -8.49 4.59
C PHE A 111 27.04 -7.96 5.98
N ASP A 112 26.98 -6.64 6.19
CA ASP A 112 27.20 -6.02 7.50
C ASP A 112 26.17 -6.53 8.55
N ALA A 113 24.92 -6.77 8.15
CA ALA A 113 23.90 -7.33 9.03
C ALA A 113 24.18 -8.79 9.43
N LEU A 114 24.67 -9.61 8.49
CA LEU A 114 25.08 -10.99 8.74
C LEU A 114 26.26 -11.05 9.72
N GLU A 115 27.24 -10.15 9.60
CA GLU A 115 28.36 -10.04 10.56
C GLU A 115 27.89 -9.61 11.96
N SER A 116 26.89 -8.73 12.04
CA SER A 116 26.37 -8.24 13.34
C SER A 116 25.66 -9.32 14.17
N LEU A 117 25.19 -10.39 13.52
CA LEU A 117 24.37 -11.46 14.10
C LEU A 117 23.10 -10.97 14.82
N GLN A 118 22.67 -9.72 14.59
CA GLN A 118 21.44 -9.18 15.17
C GLN A 118 20.24 -9.76 14.42
N SER A 119 19.47 -10.61 15.09
CA SER A 119 18.34 -11.34 14.49
C SER A 119 17.29 -10.44 13.80
N PRO A 120 16.92 -9.25 14.35
CA PRO A 120 16.02 -8.34 13.64
C PRO A 120 16.64 -7.74 12.37
N ALA A 121 17.96 -7.50 12.37
CA ALA A 121 18.67 -6.98 11.20
C ALA A 121 18.74 -8.03 10.08
N ILE A 122 18.94 -9.30 10.42
CA ILE A 122 18.89 -10.43 9.48
C ILE A 122 17.51 -10.53 8.83
N SER A 123 16.45 -10.45 9.62
CA SER A 123 15.07 -10.53 9.13
C SER A 123 14.71 -9.33 8.23
N LEU A 124 15.11 -8.12 8.61
CA LEU A 124 14.99 -6.92 7.75
C LEU A 124 15.77 -7.08 6.44
N SER A 125 17.01 -7.57 6.51
CA SER A 125 17.85 -7.86 5.34
C SER A 125 17.18 -8.85 4.40
N LEU A 126 16.54 -9.89 4.94
CA LEU A 126 15.82 -10.89 4.15
C LEU A 126 14.53 -10.31 3.52
N MET A 127 13.80 -9.44 4.22
CA MET A 127 12.67 -8.70 3.63
C MET A 127 13.11 -7.84 2.45
N LYS A 128 14.20 -7.07 2.62
CA LYS A 128 14.76 -6.23 1.55
C LYS A 128 15.25 -7.05 0.37
N LEU A 129 15.97 -8.14 0.65
CA LEU A 129 16.48 -9.07 -0.36
C LEU A 129 15.36 -9.69 -1.18
N THR A 130 14.29 -10.16 -0.53
CA THR A 130 13.17 -10.80 -1.24
C THR A 130 12.37 -9.81 -2.08
N ALA A 131 12.15 -8.58 -1.59
CA ALA A 131 11.51 -7.52 -2.37
C ALA A 131 12.36 -7.09 -3.58
N CYS A 132 13.67 -6.91 -3.37
CA CYS A 132 14.63 -6.59 -4.43
C CYS A 132 14.69 -7.69 -5.49
N LEU A 133 14.73 -8.95 -5.06
CA LEU A 133 14.79 -10.10 -5.96
C LEU A 133 13.48 -10.27 -6.74
N GLU A 134 12.32 -10.14 -6.10
CA GLU A 134 11.01 -10.17 -6.77
C GLU A 134 10.93 -9.12 -7.89
N ARG A 135 11.36 -7.89 -7.60
CA ARG A 135 11.43 -6.81 -8.58
C ARG A 135 12.37 -7.15 -9.75
N ALA A 136 13.59 -7.56 -9.45
CA ALA A 136 14.62 -7.86 -10.43
C ALA A 136 14.24 -9.03 -11.35
N LEU A 137 13.62 -10.08 -10.79
CA LEU A 137 13.07 -11.19 -11.56
C LEU A 137 11.96 -10.72 -12.50
N GLY A 138 11.07 -9.82 -12.05
CA GLY A 138 10.05 -9.23 -12.93
C GLY A 138 10.66 -8.40 -14.07
N ASP A 139 11.79 -7.72 -13.83
CA ASP A 139 12.51 -6.99 -14.88
C ASP A 139 13.12 -7.96 -15.91
N VAL A 140 13.69 -9.07 -15.44
CA VAL A 140 14.23 -10.13 -16.31
C VAL A 140 13.12 -10.82 -17.10
N PHE A 141 11.97 -11.08 -16.48
CA PHE A 141 10.80 -11.68 -17.16
C PHE A 141 10.40 -10.87 -18.40
N LEU A 142 10.44 -9.54 -18.31
CA LEU A 142 10.06 -8.62 -19.40
C LEU A 142 11.05 -8.57 -20.57
N LEU A 143 12.19 -9.28 -20.48
CA LEU A 143 13.03 -9.55 -21.65
C LEU A 143 12.31 -10.42 -22.69
N ILE A 144 11.38 -11.27 -22.24
CA ILE A 144 10.70 -12.27 -23.07
C ILE A 144 9.18 -12.07 -23.02
N GLY A 145 8.63 -11.95 -21.81
CA GLY A 145 7.20 -11.80 -21.56
C GLY A 145 6.69 -10.37 -21.78
N LYS A 146 5.35 -10.23 -21.80
CA LYS A 146 4.68 -8.93 -21.98
C LYS A 146 4.08 -8.37 -20.69
N GLU A 147 3.41 -9.22 -19.92
CA GLU A 147 2.77 -8.86 -18.65
C GLU A 147 3.37 -9.71 -17.53
N CYS A 148 4.07 -9.07 -16.62
CA CYS A 148 4.68 -9.74 -15.47
C CYS A 148 3.57 -10.32 -14.56
N PRO A 149 3.65 -11.61 -14.17
CA PRO A 149 2.74 -12.18 -13.19
C PRO A 149 2.71 -11.36 -11.89
N PHE A 150 1.51 -11.20 -11.32
CA PHE A 150 1.32 -10.44 -10.08
C PHE A 150 1.87 -11.17 -8.85
N LEU A 151 1.73 -12.50 -8.80
CA LEU A 151 2.19 -13.31 -7.67
C LEU A 151 3.62 -13.81 -7.92
N LEU A 152 4.52 -13.61 -6.95
CA LEU A 152 5.90 -14.14 -7.00
C LEU A 152 5.95 -15.64 -7.30
N ARG A 153 5.03 -16.43 -6.73
CA ARG A 153 4.95 -17.88 -7.00
C ARG A 153 4.77 -18.18 -8.49
N ASP A 154 3.92 -17.41 -9.16
CA ASP A 154 3.58 -17.63 -10.56
C ASP A 154 4.70 -17.08 -11.47
N LEU A 155 5.34 -15.98 -11.06
CA LEU A 155 6.58 -15.49 -11.68
C LEU A 155 7.69 -16.54 -11.63
N LEU A 156 7.93 -17.16 -10.47
CA LEU A 156 8.94 -18.21 -10.31
C LEU A 156 8.60 -19.53 -11.04
N ALA A 157 7.34 -19.71 -11.43
CA ALA A 157 6.89 -20.87 -12.21
C ALA A 157 6.84 -20.59 -13.72
N SER A 158 7.18 -19.37 -14.16
CA SER A 158 7.11 -18.95 -15.55
C SER A 158 8.15 -19.65 -16.44
N GLU A 159 7.76 -19.93 -17.68
CA GLU A 159 8.68 -20.48 -18.69
C GLU A 159 9.70 -19.43 -19.13
N GLU A 160 9.32 -18.15 -19.10
CA GLU A 160 10.16 -17.02 -19.46
C GLU A 160 11.39 -16.93 -18.54
N LEU A 161 11.23 -17.06 -17.21
CA LEU A 161 12.37 -17.06 -16.31
C LEU A 161 13.22 -18.33 -16.42
N ALA A 162 12.59 -19.49 -16.64
CA ALA A 162 13.30 -20.73 -16.91
C ALA A 162 14.12 -20.65 -18.22
N GLN A 163 13.66 -19.90 -19.21
CA GLN A 163 14.46 -19.70 -20.43
C GLN A 163 15.74 -18.90 -20.16
N VAL A 164 15.70 -17.92 -19.24
CA VAL A 164 16.85 -17.04 -18.94
C VAL A 164 17.82 -17.67 -17.96
N PHE A 165 17.33 -18.22 -16.85
CA PHE A 165 18.16 -18.73 -15.75
C PHE A 165 18.50 -20.22 -15.89
N GLY A 166 18.12 -20.87 -16.99
CA GLY A 166 18.35 -22.31 -17.20
C GLY A 166 17.21 -23.16 -16.67
N LEU A 167 17.42 -24.49 -16.62
CA LEU A 167 16.37 -25.51 -16.43
C LEU A 167 15.35 -25.14 -15.32
N SER A 168 14.15 -25.73 -15.39
CA SER A 168 13.10 -25.53 -14.37
C SER A 168 13.53 -25.86 -12.93
N VAL A 169 14.69 -26.48 -12.75
CA VAL A 169 15.23 -26.92 -11.46
C VAL A 169 15.90 -25.78 -10.69
N GLU A 170 16.60 -24.86 -11.35
CA GLU A 170 17.21 -23.67 -10.71
C GLU A 170 16.12 -22.78 -10.10
N MET A 171 15.06 -22.53 -10.87
CA MET A 171 13.88 -21.81 -10.38
C MET A 171 13.15 -22.58 -9.27
N SER A 172 13.23 -23.91 -9.29
CA SER A 172 12.66 -24.75 -8.22
C SER A 172 13.37 -24.54 -6.87
N VAL A 173 14.67 -24.22 -6.85
CA VAL A 173 15.37 -23.82 -5.62
C VAL A 173 14.71 -22.58 -5.02
N LEU A 174 14.52 -21.51 -5.80
CA LEU A 174 13.85 -20.30 -5.30
C LEU A 174 12.42 -20.56 -4.83
N ARG A 175 11.68 -21.44 -5.53
CA ARG A 175 10.32 -21.84 -5.13
C ARG A 175 10.30 -22.49 -3.74
N VAL A 176 11.36 -23.20 -3.34
CA VAL A 176 11.51 -23.77 -1.99
C VAL A 176 11.70 -22.67 -0.94
N PHE A 177 12.49 -21.64 -1.23
CA PHE A 177 12.80 -20.57 -0.25
C PHE A 177 11.71 -19.50 -0.13
N ILE A 178 11.22 -18.95 -1.24
CA ILE A 178 10.44 -17.69 -1.22
C ILE A 178 9.11 -17.75 -1.98
N GLY A 179 8.87 -18.80 -2.77
CA GLY A 179 7.73 -18.84 -3.70
C GLY A 179 6.46 -19.50 -3.15
N SER A 180 6.56 -20.75 -2.68
CA SER A 180 5.39 -21.57 -2.35
C SER A 180 5.08 -21.57 -0.87
N PRO A 181 3.80 -21.50 -0.46
CA PRO A 181 3.41 -21.68 0.94
C PRO A 181 3.67 -23.11 1.45
N CYS A 182 3.88 -24.08 0.56
CA CYS A 182 4.31 -25.43 0.93
C CYS A 182 5.83 -25.53 1.17
N GLY A 183 6.61 -24.50 0.80
CA GLY A 183 8.05 -24.38 1.08
C GLY A 183 8.32 -23.57 2.34
N LEU A 184 9.51 -22.97 2.45
CA LEU A 184 9.86 -22.07 3.55
C LEU A 184 9.03 -20.77 3.53
N ASN A 185 8.65 -20.31 2.33
CA ASN A 185 7.84 -19.11 2.10
C ASN A 185 8.34 -17.86 2.85
N LEU A 186 9.66 -17.69 2.95
CA LEU A 186 10.30 -16.70 3.82
C LEU A 186 9.82 -15.27 3.55
N ARG A 187 9.55 -14.94 2.28
CA ARG A 187 8.98 -13.65 1.86
C ARG A 187 7.68 -13.37 2.61
N ASN A 188 6.69 -14.25 2.51
CA ASN A 188 5.38 -14.00 3.10
C ASN A 188 5.39 -14.12 4.63
N VAL A 189 6.14 -15.09 5.17
CA VAL A 189 6.27 -15.26 6.63
C VAL A 189 6.82 -13.99 7.30
N LEU A 190 7.81 -13.33 6.69
CA LEU A 190 8.39 -12.09 7.18
C LEU A 190 7.52 -10.86 6.91
N TRP A 191 7.07 -10.65 5.66
CA TRP A 191 6.29 -9.46 5.29
C TRP A 191 4.91 -9.40 5.95
N HIS A 192 4.41 -10.52 6.47
CA HIS A 192 3.19 -10.56 7.29
C HIS A 192 3.49 -10.63 8.80
N GLY A 193 4.77 -10.59 9.22
CA GLY A 193 5.15 -10.51 10.63
C GLY A 193 4.87 -11.76 11.46
N PHE A 194 4.88 -12.95 10.85
CA PHE A 194 4.67 -14.21 11.60
C PHE A 194 5.92 -14.66 12.35
N ALA A 195 7.11 -14.44 11.80
CA ALA A 195 8.35 -14.89 12.42
C ALA A 195 8.93 -13.85 13.39
N SER A 196 9.11 -14.27 14.64
CA SER A 196 9.90 -13.52 15.60
C SER A 196 11.38 -13.48 15.19
N PRO A 197 12.18 -12.51 15.66
CA PRO A 197 13.54 -12.32 15.21
C PRO A 197 14.41 -13.58 15.27
N HIS A 198 14.27 -14.38 16.32
CA HIS A 198 15.11 -15.56 16.55
C HIS A 198 14.67 -16.81 15.76
N GLU A 199 13.53 -16.77 15.08
CA GLU A 199 12.99 -17.90 14.31
C GLU A 199 13.50 -17.94 12.87
N ILE A 200 14.26 -16.94 12.43
CA ILE A 200 14.82 -16.90 11.07
C ILE A 200 16.31 -17.23 11.11
N PRO A 201 16.72 -18.42 10.65
CA PRO A 201 18.12 -18.78 10.50
C PRO A 201 18.87 -17.82 9.55
N PRO A 202 20.03 -17.27 9.95
CA PRO A 202 20.81 -16.34 9.11
C PRO A 202 21.29 -16.97 7.80
N MET A 203 21.47 -18.30 7.80
CA MET A 203 21.93 -19.03 6.64
C MET A 203 20.97 -18.98 5.45
N TYR A 204 19.67 -18.77 5.67
CA TYR A 204 18.73 -18.55 4.57
C TYR A 204 19.01 -17.23 3.84
N CYS A 205 19.34 -16.17 4.59
CA CYS A 205 19.73 -14.89 4.02
C CYS A 205 21.06 -15.03 3.24
N SER A 206 22.08 -15.66 3.83
CA SER A 206 23.35 -15.97 3.16
C SER A 206 23.16 -16.76 1.86
N THR A 207 22.30 -17.78 1.89
CA THR A 207 22.00 -18.60 0.72
C THR A 207 21.35 -17.79 -0.38
N LEU A 208 20.34 -16.98 -0.06
CA LEU A 208 19.67 -16.13 -1.06
C LEU A 208 20.59 -15.07 -1.67
N VAL A 209 21.58 -14.55 -0.93
CA VAL A 209 22.63 -13.68 -1.50
C VAL A 209 23.44 -14.43 -2.56
N VAL A 210 23.92 -15.64 -2.24
CA VAL A 210 24.69 -16.46 -3.19
C VAL A 210 23.84 -16.85 -4.40
N LEU A 211 22.58 -17.26 -4.20
CA LEU A 211 21.67 -17.59 -5.31
C LEU A 211 21.42 -16.37 -6.21
N THR A 212 21.28 -15.17 -5.63
CA THR A 212 21.10 -13.93 -6.39
C THR A 212 22.32 -13.60 -7.25
N ALA A 213 23.53 -13.80 -6.72
CA ALA A 213 24.76 -13.67 -7.50
C ALA A 213 24.86 -14.75 -8.60
N GLY A 214 24.53 -16.01 -8.29
CA GLY A 214 24.50 -17.11 -9.24
C GLY A 214 23.53 -16.86 -10.41
N MET A 215 22.39 -16.22 -10.14
CA MET A 215 21.46 -15.79 -11.18
C MET A 215 22.03 -14.68 -12.05
N GLY A 216 22.75 -13.71 -11.46
CA GLY A 216 23.43 -12.68 -12.23
C GLY A 216 24.50 -13.25 -13.17
N GLN A 217 25.17 -14.33 -12.76
CA GLN A 217 26.11 -15.09 -13.62
C GLN A 217 25.39 -15.70 -14.82
N LEU A 218 24.26 -16.38 -14.58
CA LEU A 218 23.43 -16.98 -15.63
C LEU A 218 22.85 -15.94 -16.59
N LEU A 219 22.28 -14.85 -16.06
CA LEU A 219 21.73 -13.75 -16.85
C LEU A 219 22.78 -13.13 -17.76
N LYS A 220 24.00 -12.90 -17.26
CA LYS A 220 25.10 -12.36 -18.07
C LYS A 220 25.41 -13.28 -19.25
N SER A 221 25.48 -14.59 -19.03
CA SER A 221 25.67 -15.56 -20.11
C SER A 221 24.53 -15.54 -21.12
N TYR A 222 23.28 -15.46 -20.65
CA TYR A 222 22.11 -15.39 -21.53
C TYR A 222 22.08 -14.12 -22.39
N LEU A 223 22.34 -12.95 -21.81
CA LEU A 223 22.37 -11.67 -22.54
C LEU A 223 23.49 -11.65 -23.60
N GLN A 224 24.65 -12.24 -23.29
CA GLN A 224 25.75 -12.38 -24.26
C GLN A 224 25.38 -13.27 -25.46
N GLN A 225 24.54 -14.29 -25.26
CA GLN A 225 24.12 -15.22 -26.31
C GLN A 225 22.93 -14.72 -27.13
N SER A 226 22.02 -13.98 -26.48
CA SER A 226 20.76 -13.53 -27.09
C SER A 226 20.82 -12.14 -27.74
N GLU A 227 21.92 -11.40 -27.54
CA GLU A 227 22.09 -10.01 -27.98
C GLU A 227 21.00 -9.06 -27.44
N LEU A 228 20.28 -9.46 -26.39
CA LEU A 228 19.28 -8.65 -25.72
C LEU A 228 19.94 -7.65 -24.76
N THR A 229 19.28 -6.50 -24.58
CA THR A 229 19.68 -5.50 -23.58
C THR A 229 18.74 -5.55 -22.40
N TRP A 230 19.29 -5.75 -21.21
CA TRP A 230 18.54 -5.66 -19.96
C TRP A 230 18.40 -4.20 -19.52
N ALA A 231 17.19 -3.81 -19.14
CA ALA A 231 16.88 -2.51 -18.55
C ALA A 231 15.84 -2.68 -17.44
N PRO A 232 16.09 -2.13 -16.24
CA PRO A 232 15.15 -2.20 -15.14
C PRO A 232 13.94 -1.29 -15.37
N ARG A 233 12.79 -1.70 -14.84
CA ARG A 233 11.58 -0.85 -14.85
C ARG A 233 11.77 0.34 -13.90
N PRO A 234 11.18 1.52 -14.20
CA PRO A 234 11.28 2.69 -13.32
C PRO A 234 10.67 2.43 -11.94
N LEU A 235 11.28 3.01 -10.90
CA LEU A 235 10.78 3.00 -9.53
C LEU A 235 9.58 3.97 -9.39
N ILE A 236 8.72 3.67 -8.43
CA ILE A 236 7.54 4.46 -8.10
C ILE A 236 7.92 5.51 -7.05
N ALA A 237 7.55 6.76 -7.32
CA ALA A 237 7.56 7.81 -6.32
C ALA A 237 6.27 7.71 -5.48
N LEU A 238 6.41 7.73 -4.16
CA LEU A 238 5.27 7.81 -3.26
C LEU A 238 4.56 9.17 -3.40
N PRO A 239 3.24 9.23 -3.17
CA PRO A 239 2.50 10.48 -3.25
C PRO A 239 3.05 11.48 -2.24
N ASP A 240 3.13 12.75 -2.65
CA ASP A 240 3.50 13.83 -1.76
C ASP A 240 2.41 14.00 -0.68
N LEU A 241 2.86 14.11 0.58
CA LEU A 241 2.00 14.25 1.73
C LEU A 241 1.68 15.71 2.07
N GLU A 242 2.13 16.71 1.29
CA GLU A 242 1.88 18.14 1.58
C GLU A 242 0.43 18.45 2.02
N ASP A 243 -0.57 17.80 1.41
CA ASP A 243 -1.99 17.94 1.78
C ASP A 243 -2.60 16.72 2.49
N GLY A 244 -1.82 15.65 2.67
CA GLY A 244 -2.26 14.36 3.23
C GLY A 244 -1.71 14.07 4.63
N ALA A 245 -0.69 14.80 5.08
CA ALA A 245 -0.13 14.67 6.42
C ALA A 245 -1.11 15.23 7.46
N VAL A 246 -1.54 14.39 8.40
CA VAL A 246 -2.40 14.80 9.52
C VAL A 246 -1.59 14.96 10.79
N PHE A 247 -0.65 14.05 11.04
CA PHE A 247 0.25 14.13 12.18
C PHE A 247 1.42 15.09 11.90
N PRO A 248 1.90 15.83 12.91
CA PRO A 248 3.14 16.60 12.79
C PRO A 248 4.35 15.68 12.69
N GLU A 249 5.50 16.25 12.33
CA GLU A 249 6.77 15.54 12.41
C GLU A 249 7.03 14.97 13.82
N VAL A 250 7.57 13.76 13.87
CA VAL A 250 7.81 13.07 15.14
C VAL A 250 8.98 13.73 15.87
N THR A 251 8.69 14.27 17.07
CA THR A 251 9.68 14.93 17.92
C THR A 251 10.42 13.93 18.81
N GLN A 252 11.54 14.37 19.39
CA GLN A 252 12.27 13.56 20.37
C GLN A 252 11.41 13.21 21.61
N GLU A 253 10.47 14.07 22.01
CA GLU A 253 9.53 13.79 23.09
C GLU A 253 8.61 12.61 22.74
N VAL A 254 8.08 12.58 21.50
CA VAL A 254 7.24 11.47 21.01
C VAL A 254 8.05 10.17 20.95
N LEU A 255 9.28 10.22 20.42
CA LEU A 255 10.15 9.04 20.37
C LEU A 255 10.42 8.47 21.76
N SER A 256 10.74 9.32 22.74
CA SER A 256 10.99 8.87 24.11
C SER A 256 9.74 8.30 24.79
N VAL A 257 8.54 8.79 24.47
CA VAL A 257 7.29 8.17 24.94
C VAL A 257 7.09 6.81 24.28
N LEU A 258 7.29 6.73 22.96
CA LEU A 258 7.14 5.49 22.20
C LEU A 258 8.07 4.38 22.71
N GLU A 259 9.33 4.70 23.06
CA GLU A 259 10.30 3.77 23.65
C GLU A 259 9.85 3.15 24.97
N GLU A 260 9.09 3.89 25.78
CA GLU A 260 8.54 3.38 27.04
C GLU A 260 7.24 2.62 26.80
N VAL A 261 6.35 3.18 25.99
CA VAL A 261 5.04 2.59 25.66
C VAL A 261 5.21 1.23 24.98
N MET A 262 6.17 1.07 24.06
CA MET A 262 6.38 -0.20 23.36
C MET A 262 6.75 -1.37 24.28
N LYS A 263 7.40 -1.09 25.42
CA LYS A 263 7.79 -2.11 26.40
C LYS A 263 6.65 -2.51 27.34
N LYS A 264 5.57 -1.72 27.38
CA LYS A 264 4.45 -1.84 28.32
C LYS A 264 3.14 -2.18 27.65
N SER A 265 3.02 -1.92 26.36
CA SER A 265 1.80 -2.12 25.59
C SER A 265 1.54 -3.60 25.35
N THR A 266 0.34 -4.06 25.70
CA THR A 266 -0.13 -5.43 25.42
C THR A 266 -0.40 -5.70 23.94
N PHE A 267 -0.35 -4.67 23.10
CA PHE A 267 -0.42 -4.80 21.64
C PHE A 267 0.82 -5.49 21.05
N ILE A 268 1.98 -5.31 21.68
CA ILE A 268 3.25 -5.84 21.19
C ILE A 268 3.53 -7.16 21.89
N LEU A 269 3.61 -8.24 21.11
CA LEU A 269 4.06 -9.53 21.60
C LEU A 269 5.50 -9.43 22.08
N ARG A 270 5.82 -10.01 23.23
CA ARG A 270 7.15 -9.87 23.85
C ARG A 270 8.27 -10.39 22.94
N THR A 271 8.00 -11.46 22.18
CA THR A 271 8.93 -12.05 21.21
C THR A 271 9.21 -11.13 20.01
N MET A 272 8.33 -10.17 19.73
CA MET A 272 8.39 -9.25 18.60
C MET A 272 8.99 -7.88 18.95
N LEU A 273 9.12 -7.57 20.25
CA LEU A 273 9.67 -6.30 20.75
C LEU A 273 11.01 -5.88 20.08
N PRO A 274 11.97 -6.76 19.79
CA PRO A 274 13.23 -6.34 19.17
C PRO A 274 13.06 -5.69 17.79
N TYR A 275 12.00 -6.00 17.04
CA TYR A 275 11.72 -5.32 15.77
C TYR A 275 11.34 -3.86 15.97
N TRP A 276 10.56 -3.55 17.01
CA TRP A 276 10.20 -2.18 17.37
C TRP A 276 11.44 -1.38 17.80
N GLU A 277 12.35 -1.99 18.56
CA GLU A 277 13.59 -1.34 18.99
C GLU A 277 14.45 -0.96 17.79
N VAL A 278 14.62 -1.90 16.86
CA VAL A 278 15.37 -1.65 15.63
C VAL A 278 14.66 -0.63 14.73
N ALA A 279 13.33 -0.63 14.65
CA ALA A 279 12.59 0.38 13.88
C ALA A 279 12.92 1.81 14.36
N LEU A 280 12.93 2.04 15.68
CA LEU A 280 13.30 3.35 16.25
C LEU A 280 14.77 3.71 16.02
N ILE A 281 15.68 2.74 16.13
CA ILE A 281 17.10 2.94 15.83
C ILE A 281 17.27 3.37 14.36
N ARG A 282 16.56 2.71 13.42
CA ARG A 282 16.61 3.04 11.99
C ARG A 282 16.03 4.42 11.71
N PHE A 283 14.92 4.79 12.35
CA PHE A 283 14.38 6.15 12.24
C PHE A 283 15.40 7.21 12.66
N LYS A 284 16.03 7.04 13.84
CA LYS A 284 17.06 7.96 14.35
C LYS A 284 18.32 8.00 13.47
N ALA A 285 18.61 6.92 12.77
CA ALA A 285 19.70 6.85 11.79
C ALA A 285 19.32 7.40 10.40
N HIS A 286 18.17 8.07 10.26
CA HIS A 286 17.64 8.57 8.98
C HIS A 286 17.39 7.47 7.93
N ARG A 287 17.19 6.23 8.38
CA ARG A 287 16.85 5.06 7.56
C ARG A 287 15.35 4.84 7.58
N PHE A 288 14.62 5.75 6.92
CA PHE A 288 13.16 5.84 7.00
C PHE A 288 12.44 4.61 6.42
N ALA A 289 12.89 4.11 5.25
CA ALA A 289 12.33 2.89 4.67
C ALA A 289 12.48 1.68 5.60
N ASP A 290 13.67 1.48 6.18
CA ASP A 290 13.95 0.38 7.10
C ASP A 290 13.03 0.44 8.35
N CYS A 291 12.76 1.65 8.87
CA CYS A 291 11.79 1.86 9.94
C CYS A 291 10.35 1.53 9.50
N ALA A 292 9.90 2.04 8.35
CA ALA A 292 8.56 1.81 7.84
C ALA A 292 8.29 0.32 7.55
N MET A 293 9.26 -0.39 6.97
CA MET A 293 9.19 -1.84 6.73
C MET A 293 8.94 -2.61 8.03
N LEU A 294 9.71 -2.32 9.08
CA LEU A 294 9.53 -2.95 10.38
C LEU A 294 8.17 -2.58 10.99
N LEU A 295 7.83 -1.29 11.06
CA LEU A 295 6.57 -0.85 11.66
C LEU A 295 5.33 -1.46 10.99
N VAL A 296 5.28 -1.50 9.66
CA VAL A 296 4.12 -2.06 8.96
C VAL A 296 3.93 -3.55 9.28
N THR A 297 5.00 -4.34 9.29
CA THR A 297 4.90 -5.77 9.66
C THR A 297 4.50 -5.96 11.12
N GLN A 298 4.99 -5.09 12.00
CA GLN A 298 4.65 -5.15 13.42
C GLN A 298 3.23 -4.69 13.73
N LEU A 299 2.72 -3.69 13.00
CA LEU A 299 1.31 -3.29 13.04
C LEU A 299 0.42 -4.44 12.59
N GLU A 300 0.77 -5.14 11.51
CA GLU A 300 0.02 -6.31 11.05
C GLU A 300 -0.02 -7.41 12.13
N THR A 301 1.11 -7.66 12.78
CA THR A 301 1.23 -8.66 13.86
C THR A 301 0.36 -8.32 15.07
N GLY A 302 0.45 -7.09 15.57
CA GLY A 302 -0.36 -6.65 16.72
C GLY A 302 -1.85 -6.59 16.39
N LEU A 303 -2.22 -6.13 15.19
CA LEU A 303 -3.61 -6.14 14.74
C LEU A 303 -4.14 -7.56 14.54
N ARG A 304 -3.32 -8.51 14.06
CA ARG A 304 -3.67 -9.93 14.00
C ARG A 304 -3.91 -10.52 15.39
N HIS A 305 -3.08 -10.17 16.37
CA HIS A 305 -3.26 -10.58 17.75
C HIS A 305 -4.59 -10.07 18.32
N LEU A 306 -4.91 -8.79 18.13
CA LEU A 306 -6.20 -8.22 18.53
C LEU A 306 -7.37 -8.87 17.79
N PHE A 307 -7.26 -9.05 16.49
CA PHE A 307 -8.27 -9.70 15.65
C PHE A 307 -8.63 -11.09 16.20
N ALA A 308 -7.61 -11.92 16.45
CA ALA A 308 -7.78 -13.27 16.98
C ALA A 308 -8.42 -13.26 18.38
N THR A 309 -8.06 -12.29 19.21
CA THR A 309 -8.57 -12.16 20.58
C THR A 309 -10.04 -11.69 20.61
N ILE A 310 -10.35 -10.60 19.90
CA ILE A 310 -11.67 -9.95 19.92
C ILE A 310 -12.70 -10.81 19.20
N ASN A 311 -12.34 -11.43 18.07
CA ASN A 311 -13.22 -12.36 17.34
C ASN A 311 -13.19 -13.79 17.89
N LYS A 312 -12.47 -14.05 19.01
CA LYS A 312 -12.38 -15.36 19.67
C LYS A 312 -11.95 -16.50 18.72
N CYS A 313 -10.97 -16.23 17.87
CA CYS A 313 -10.43 -17.16 16.89
C CYS A 313 -8.91 -17.32 17.02
N PRO A 314 -8.40 -17.86 18.15
CA PRO A 314 -6.96 -17.93 18.45
C PRO A 314 -6.13 -18.65 17.38
N GLN A 315 -6.72 -19.62 16.67
CA GLN A 315 -6.09 -20.31 15.54
C GLN A 315 -5.67 -19.36 14.40
N ARG A 316 -6.35 -18.21 14.22
CA ARG A 316 -6.03 -17.22 13.17
C ARG A 316 -4.80 -16.37 13.49
N LEU A 317 -4.24 -16.50 14.69
CA LEU A 317 -2.93 -15.95 14.99
C LEU A 317 -1.81 -16.75 14.27
N LEU A 318 -2.02 -18.06 14.07
CA LEU A 318 -1.02 -19.01 13.58
C LEU A 318 -1.24 -19.43 12.11
N THR A 319 -2.04 -18.69 11.33
CA THR A 319 -2.44 -19.05 9.95
C THR A 319 -1.33 -18.84 8.91
N ALA A 320 -0.13 -19.34 9.19
CA ALA A 320 0.99 -19.31 8.25
C ALA A 320 1.05 -20.51 7.28
N GLU A 321 0.07 -21.43 7.37
CA GLU A 321 0.09 -22.75 6.71
C GLU A 321 -0.35 -22.73 5.24
N SER A 322 0.09 -23.71 4.45
CA SER A 322 -0.34 -23.86 3.04
C SER A 322 -1.81 -24.26 2.86
N THR A 323 -2.44 -24.77 3.90
CA THR A 323 -3.82 -25.25 3.92
C THR A 323 -4.83 -24.19 4.36
N ALA A 324 -4.36 -23.02 4.81
CA ALA A 324 -5.18 -21.90 5.25
C ALA A 324 -4.68 -20.60 4.63
N LEU A 325 -5.59 -19.68 4.30
CA LEU A 325 -5.16 -18.36 3.85
C LEU A 325 -4.52 -17.59 5.02
N TYR A 326 -3.44 -16.87 4.73
CA TYR A 326 -2.81 -15.96 5.67
C TYR A 326 -3.82 -14.93 6.16
N THR A 327 -3.87 -14.69 7.48
CA THR A 327 -4.63 -13.57 8.05
C THR A 327 -3.86 -12.27 7.85
N THR A 328 -4.06 -11.65 6.69
CA THR A 328 -3.41 -10.41 6.24
C THR A 328 -4.20 -9.15 6.65
N PHE A 329 -3.66 -7.95 6.41
CA PHE A 329 -4.39 -6.69 6.60
C PHE A 329 -5.79 -6.68 5.96
N ASP A 330 -5.95 -7.21 4.76
CA ASP A 330 -7.26 -7.25 4.07
C ASP A 330 -8.29 -8.05 4.86
N GLU A 331 -7.89 -9.18 5.42
CA GLU A 331 -8.75 -10.04 6.22
C GLU A 331 -9.01 -9.44 7.61
N ILE A 332 -7.96 -8.91 8.24
CA ILE A 332 -8.01 -8.29 9.57
C ILE A 332 -8.95 -7.08 9.58
N LEU A 333 -8.94 -6.28 8.51
CA LEU A 333 -9.70 -5.03 8.38
C LEU A 333 -11.03 -5.20 7.62
N ALA A 334 -11.37 -6.41 7.19
CA ALA A 334 -12.63 -6.70 6.50
C ALA A 334 -13.85 -6.45 7.41
N LYS A 335 -14.98 -6.09 6.80
CA LYS A 335 -16.24 -5.86 7.53
C LYS A 335 -16.84 -7.15 8.11
N HIS A 336 -16.71 -8.27 7.41
CA HIS A 336 -17.24 -9.56 7.81
C HIS A 336 -16.13 -10.61 7.80
N LEU A 337 -16.27 -11.61 8.66
CA LEU A 337 -15.47 -12.81 8.69
C LEU A 337 -15.90 -13.77 7.56
N ASN A 338 -15.11 -14.82 7.32
CA ASN A 338 -15.35 -15.77 6.21
C ASN A 338 -16.64 -16.58 6.38
N ASP A 339 -17.16 -16.70 7.60
CA ASP A 339 -18.43 -17.33 7.94
C ASP A 339 -19.64 -16.37 7.85
N GLY A 340 -19.41 -15.10 7.49
CA GLY A 340 -20.43 -14.07 7.37
C GLY A 340 -20.70 -13.29 8.66
N GLU A 341 -20.08 -13.68 9.78
CA GLU A 341 -20.19 -12.94 11.04
C GLU A 341 -19.53 -11.56 10.95
N ILE A 342 -19.98 -10.62 11.78
CA ILE A 342 -19.41 -9.26 11.80
C ILE A 342 -18.03 -9.30 12.46
N ASN A 343 -17.03 -8.77 11.75
CA ASN A 343 -15.70 -8.57 12.33
C ASN A 343 -15.78 -7.47 13.41
N GLN A 344 -15.42 -7.82 14.64
CA GLN A 344 -15.49 -6.92 15.78
C GLN A 344 -14.29 -5.97 15.87
N LEU A 345 -13.19 -6.25 15.18
CA LEU A 345 -11.98 -5.42 15.25
C LEU A 345 -12.21 -3.99 14.72
N PRO A 346 -12.84 -3.77 13.54
CA PRO A 346 -13.13 -2.41 13.07
C PRO A 346 -13.96 -1.58 14.05
N LEU A 347 -14.95 -2.23 14.70
CA LEU A 347 -15.78 -1.57 15.72
C LEU A 347 -14.96 -1.21 16.97
N PHE A 348 -14.04 -2.09 17.38
CA PHE A 348 -13.16 -1.86 18.52
C PHE A 348 -12.13 -0.76 18.26
N LEU A 349 -11.53 -0.73 17.07
CA LEU A 349 -10.54 0.30 16.70
C LEU A 349 -11.20 1.67 16.52
N GLY A 350 -12.43 1.71 16.03
CA GLY A 350 -13.15 2.94 15.72
C GLY A 350 -12.82 3.48 14.33
N GLU A 351 -13.72 4.30 13.80
CA GLU A 351 -13.66 4.86 12.44
C GLU A 351 -12.35 5.60 12.15
N PRO A 352 -11.84 6.51 13.00
CA PRO A 352 -10.62 7.28 12.68
C PRO A 352 -9.38 6.39 12.49
N ALA A 353 -9.22 5.36 13.33
CA ALA A 353 -8.10 4.44 13.21
C ALA A 353 -8.21 3.55 11.96
N MET A 354 -9.44 3.13 11.62
CA MET A 354 -9.70 2.36 10.40
C MET A 354 -9.41 3.18 9.14
N GLU A 355 -9.84 4.45 9.11
CA GLU A 355 -9.58 5.33 7.97
C GLU A 355 -8.08 5.58 7.75
N PHE A 356 -7.29 5.75 8.83
CA PHE A 356 -5.84 5.85 8.71
C PHE A 356 -5.21 4.59 8.10
N LEU A 357 -5.60 3.42 8.62
CA LEU A 357 -5.07 2.15 8.13
C LEU A 357 -5.41 1.93 6.65
N TRP A 358 -6.63 2.25 6.23
CA TRP A 358 -7.01 2.14 4.82
C TRP A 358 -6.32 3.15 3.91
N ASP A 359 -6.13 4.39 4.36
CA ASP A 359 -5.39 5.42 3.62
C ASP A 359 -3.96 5.00 3.32
N PHE A 360 -3.22 4.54 4.34
CA PHE A 360 -1.79 4.26 4.20
C PHE A 360 -1.48 2.88 3.65
N LEU A 361 -2.39 1.91 3.79
CA LEU A 361 -2.14 0.51 3.41
C LEU A 361 -2.92 0.07 2.17
N ASN A 362 -4.16 0.54 1.95
CA ASN A 362 -5.06 -0.09 0.97
C ASN A 362 -5.52 0.82 -0.17
N HIS A 363 -5.80 2.10 0.07
CA HIS A 363 -6.39 2.97 -0.95
C HIS A 363 -5.47 3.13 -2.16
N GLN A 364 -6.00 2.91 -3.37
CA GLN A 364 -5.21 2.89 -4.61
C GLN A 364 -4.45 4.20 -4.89
N GLN A 365 -5.05 5.33 -4.50
CA GLN A 365 -4.45 6.66 -4.62
C GLN A 365 -3.65 7.06 -3.38
N GLY A 366 -3.64 6.21 -2.35
CA GLY A 366 -2.89 6.39 -1.13
C GLY A 366 -1.47 5.85 -1.24
N PRO A 367 -0.66 6.04 -0.19
CA PRO A 367 0.73 5.60 -0.19
C PRO A 367 0.95 4.10 -0.39
N ARG A 368 -0.02 3.24 -0.03
CA ARG A 368 0.08 1.76 -0.07
C ARG A 368 1.46 1.26 0.35
N VAL A 369 1.92 1.76 1.50
CA VAL A 369 3.32 1.68 1.94
C VAL A 369 3.78 0.22 1.97
N ARG A 370 2.93 -0.66 2.50
CA ARG A 370 3.18 -2.10 2.60
C ARG A 370 3.44 -2.73 1.24
N ASP A 371 2.55 -2.49 0.28
CA ASP A 371 2.57 -3.16 -1.01
C ASP A 371 3.82 -2.76 -1.78
N HIS A 372 4.04 -1.46 -1.96
CA HIS A 372 5.15 -0.94 -2.72
C HIS A 372 6.53 -1.29 -2.10
N LEU A 373 6.65 -1.31 -0.77
CA LEU A 373 7.87 -1.77 -0.10
C LEU A 373 8.07 -3.29 -0.29
N SER A 374 7.01 -4.09 -0.17
CA SER A 374 7.11 -5.56 -0.27
C SER A 374 7.40 -6.08 -1.68
N HIS A 375 7.10 -5.28 -2.70
CA HIS A 375 7.38 -5.58 -4.11
C HIS A 375 8.66 -4.90 -4.64
N GLY A 376 9.40 -4.18 -3.79
CA GLY A 376 10.65 -3.52 -4.18
C GLY A 376 10.45 -2.40 -5.22
N GLU A 377 9.31 -1.71 -5.19
CA GLU A 377 8.95 -0.72 -6.20
C GLU A 377 9.44 0.70 -5.86
N ILE A 378 9.93 0.94 -4.65
CA ILE A 378 10.35 2.25 -4.17
C ILE A 378 11.86 2.27 -3.92
N ASN A 379 12.48 3.43 -4.17
CA ASN A 379 13.83 3.71 -3.74
C ASN A 379 13.93 3.82 -2.21
N LEU A 380 14.62 2.88 -1.56
CA LEU A 380 14.74 2.84 -0.10
C LEU A 380 15.56 4.01 0.47
N SER A 381 16.51 4.57 -0.30
CA SER A 381 17.36 5.69 0.16
C SER A 381 16.66 7.04 0.09
N GLU A 382 15.69 7.19 -0.81
CA GLU A 382 14.89 8.41 -1.02
C GLU A 382 13.50 8.30 -0.39
N PHE A 383 13.29 7.32 0.49
CA PHE A 383 11.98 7.10 1.11
C PHE A 383 11.54 8.31 1.95
N PRO A 384 10.32 8.85 1.74
CA PRO A 384 9.91 10.09 2.40
C PRO A 384 9.84 9.97 3.92
N LYS A 385 10.52 10.87 4.63
CA LYS A 385 10.45 10.99 6.10
C LYS A 385 9.01 11.13 6.58
N GLY A 386 8.21 11.97 5.92
CA GLY A 386 6.84 12.27 6.31
C GLY A 386 5.94 11.03 6.41
N ILE A 387 6.10 10.05 5.52
CA ILE A 387 5.34 8.79 5.58
C ILE A 387 5.67 8.02 6.86
N THR A 388 6.95 7.98 7.23
CA THR A 388 7.42 7.30 8.44
C THR A 388 6.99 8.04 9.70
N ASP A 389 6.96 9.38 9.68
CA ASP A 389 6.41 10.21 10.76
C ASP A 389 4.93 9.86 11.02
N GLN A 390 4.10 9.76 9.96
CA GLN A 390 2.69 9.40 10.11
C GLN A 390 2.52 8.02 10.75
N LEU A 391 3.30 7.02 10.29
CA LEU A 391 3.24 5.65 10.84
C LEU A 391 3.67 5.59 12.30
N LEU A 392 4.74 6.31 12.69
CA LEU A 392 5.22 6.38 14.07
C LEU A 392 4.24 7.11 15.00
N ALA A 393 3.68 8.23 14.54
CA ALA A 393 2.69 8.99 15.29
C ALA A 393 1.43 8.14 15.54
N PHE A 394 0.90 7.51 14.49
CA PHE A 394 -0.23 6.60 14.59
C PHE A 394 0.08 5.42 15.52
N SER A 395 1.24 4.78 15.36
CA SER A 395 1.66 3.66 16.22
C SER A 395 1.74 4.09 17.69
N THR A 396 2.25 5.28 17.98
CA THR A 396 2.32 5.82 19.34
C THR A 396 0.93 5.93 19.97
N VAL A 397 -0.02 6.54 19.25
CA VAL A 397 -1.40 6.69 19.74
C VAL A 397 -2.10 5.33 19.88
N LEU A 398 -1.89 4.42 18.92
CA LEU A 398 -2.46 3.08 18.97
C LEU A 398 -1.95 2.32 20.20
N LEU A 399 -0.65 2.28 20.42
CA LEU A 399 -0.04 1.54 21.53
C LEU A 399 -0.46 2.07 22.90
N LEU A 400 -0.66 3.39 23.04
CA LEU A 400 -1.17 4.03 24.26
C LEU A 400 -2.54 3.51 24.70
N ARG A 401 -3.35 2.96 23.77
CA ARG A 401 -4.64 2.34 24.09
C ARG A 401 -4.52 0.99 24.81
N PHE A 402 -3.32 0.41 24.82
CA PHE A 402 -3.05 -0.94 25.32
C PHE A 402 -2.01 -0.96 26.45
N VAL A 403 -1.74 0.21 27.05
CA VAL A 403 -0.96 0.37 28.28
C VAL A 403 -1.91 0.54 29.46
N ASP A 404 -1.43 0.28 30.67
CA ASP A 404 -2.14 0.61 31.92
C ASP A 404 -2.69 2.05 31.93
N GLU A 405 -3.91 2.22 32.43
CA GLU A 405 -4.67 3.48 32.33
C GLU A 405 -3.99 4.63 33.09
N GLU A 406 -3.40 4.36 34.26
CA GLU A 406 -2.69 5.37 35.04
C GLU A 406 -1.46 5.85 34.27
N LEU A 407 -0.70 4.91 33.70
CA LEU A 407 0.50 5.21 32.93
C LEU A 407 0.15 5.93 31.60
N ALA A 408 -0.92 5.52 30.93
CA ALA A 408 -1.40 6.18 29.73
C ALA A 408 -1.83 7.63 30.02
N SER A 409 -2.48 7.89 31.16
CA SER A 409 -2.84 9.25 31.60
C SER A 409 -1.60 10.14 31.74
N VAL A 410 -0.54 9.63 32.38
CA VAL A 410 0.73 10.37 32.56
C VAL A 410 1.34 10.74 31.20
N PHE A 411 1.33 9.83 30.22
CA PHE A 411 1.85 10.16 28.89
C PHE A 411 0.98 11.17 28.14
N LYS A 412 -0.36 11.11 28.32
CA LYS A 412 -1.31 12.03 27.68
C LYS A 412 -1.26 13.46 28.24
N GLU A 413 -0.64 13.70 29.39
CA GLU A 413 -0.38 15.05 29.92
C GLU A 413 0.69 15.80 29.11
N LYS A 414 1.54 15.08 28.35
CA LYS A 414 2.55 15.69 27.50
C LYS A 414 1.90 16.33 26.28
N ALA A 415 2.16 17.61 26.04
CA ALA A 415 1.53 18.40 24.98
C ALA A 415 1.65 17.77 23.58
N ALA A 416 2.83 17.21 23.25
CA ALA A 416 3.02 16.53 21.96
C ALA A 416 2.10 15.31 21.82
N ILE A 417 1.98 14.48 22.86
CA ILE A 417 1.14 13.29 22.86
C ILE A 417 -0.35 13.65 22.84
N GLN A 418 -0.75 14.65 23.64
CA GLN A 418 -2.13 15.14 23.65
C GLN A 418 -2.56 15.60 22.25
N SER A 419 -1.68 16.32 21.54
CA SER A 419 -1.91 16.73 20.15
C SER A 419 -2.07 15.53 19.22
N LEU A 420 -1.20 14.51 19.31
CA LEU A 420 -1.31 13.30 18.50
C LEU A 420 -2.62 12.56 18.75
N VAL A 421 -3.03 12.41 20.01
CA VAL A 421 -4.30 11.74 20.37
C VAL A 421 -5.49 12.50 19.77
N HIS A 422 -5.52 13.82 19.89
CA HIS A 422 -6.59 14.64 19.32
C HIS A 422 -6.68 14.53 17.80
N LEU A 423 -5.53 14.56 17.12
CA LEU A 423 -5.45 14.40 15.66
C LEU A 423 -5.89 13.00 15.21
N ALA A 424 -5.55 11.96 15.98
CA ALA A 424 -5.95 10.60 15.68
C ALA A 424 -7.47 10.38 15.89
N GLU A 425 -8.06 10.95 16.94
CA GLU A 425 -9.51 10.88 17.18
C GLU A 425 -10.33 11.63 16.13
N GLY A 426 -9.77 12.69 15.55
CA GLY A 426 -10.37 13.47 14.46
C GLY A 426 -9.91 13.04 13.07
N TYR A 427 -9.20 11.92 12.92
CA TYR A 427 -8.68 11.49 11.63
C TYR A 427 -9.83 11.22 10.66
N SER A 428 -9.68 11.74 9.44
CA SER A 428 -10.62 11.50 8.35
C SER A 428 -9.87 11.05 7.09
N ALA A 429 -10.39 10.09 6.35
CA ALA A 429 -9.76 9.57 5.14
C ALA A 429 -9.38 10.70 4.15
N ARG A 430 -8.15 10.69 3.65
CA ARG A 430 -7.51 11.67 2.76
C ARG A 430 -7.33 11.13 1.36
N PHE A 431 -7.04 9.83 1.24
CA PHE A 431 -6.76 9.17 -0.03
C PHE A 431 -7.95 8.34 -0.55
N HIS A 432 -9.02 8.24 0.24
CA HIS A 432 -10.29 7.73 -0.25
C HIS A 432 -10.79 8.54 -1.47
N PRO A 433 -11.30 7.91 -2.54
CA PRO A 433 -11.74 8.61 -3.76
C PRO A 433 -12.72 9.77 -3.50
N MET A 434 -13.64 9.59 -2.56
CA MET A 434 -14.59 10.66 -2.18
C MET A 434 -13.89 11.87 -1.55
N SER A 435 -12.83 11.66 -0.77
CA SER A 435 -12.08 12.73 -0.12
C SER A 435 -11.24 13.50 -1.13
N LEU A 436 -10.59 12.79 -2.06
CA LEU A 436 -9.86 13.39 -3.18
C LEU A 436 -10.79 14.20 -4.08
N LEU A 437 -11.97 13.66 -4.42
CA LEU A 437 -12.98 14.38 -5.19
C LEU A 437 -13.45 15.64 -4.46
N ARG A 438 -13.76 15.56 -3.16
CA ARG A 438 -14.13 16.76 -2.36
C ARG A 438 -13.04 17.83 -2.42
N LYS A 439 -11.77 17.45 -2.30
CA LYS A 439 -10.65 18.40 -2.38
C LYS A 439 -10.53 19.02 -3.78
N GLN A 440 -10.60 18.22 -4.84
CA GLN A 440 -10.60 18.71 -6.22
C GLN A 440 -11.76 19.68 -6.46
N MET A 441 -12.94 19.36 -5.94
CA MET A 441 -14.11 20.22 -6.06
C MET A 441 -13.90 21.57 -5.37
N LEU A 442 -13.34 21.60 -4.16
CA LEU A 442 -13.03 22.85 -3.46
C LEU A 442 -12.01 23.69 -4.24
N SER A 443 -10.96 23.06 -4.78
CA SER A 443 -9.97 23.77 -5.62
C SER A 443 -10.58 24.33 -6.91
N CYS A 444 -11.46 23.57 -7.57
CA CYS A 444 -12.20 24.06 -8.74
C CYS A 444 -13.11 25.23 -8.38
N GLU A 445 -13.77 25.17 -7.23
CA GLU A 445 -14.66 26.22 -6.73
C GLU A 445 -13.91 27.53 -6.49
N GLU A 446 -12.77 27.46 -5.81
CA GLU A 446 -11.86 28.59 -5.58
C GLU A 446 -11.37 29.19 -6.90
N SER A 447 -11.00 28.34 -7.87
CA SER A 447 -10.56 28.79 -9.20
C SER A 447 -11.68 29.52 -9.95
N ILE A 448 -12.91 28.98 -9.95
CA ILE A 448 -14.05 29.57 -10.64
C ILE A 448 -14.48 30.88 -9.97
N ARG A 449 -14.36 31.01 -8.63
CA ARG A 449 -14.62 32.28 -7.93
C ARG A 449 -13.70 33.41 -8.40
N ALA A 450 -12.49 33.10 -8.88
CA ALA A 450 -11.57 34.10 -9.41
C ALA A 450 -11.90 34.55 -10.84
N TRP A 451 -12.76 33.82 -11.58
CA TRP A 451 -13.05 34.09 -13.00
C TRP A 451 -13.84 35.38 -13.29
N PRO A 452 -14.83 35.81 -12.48
CA PRO A 452 -15.52 37.08 -12.69
C PRO A 452 -14.62 38.32 -12.67
N LEU A 453 -13.35 38.18 -12.27
CA LEU A 453 -12.33 39.22 -12.23
C LEU A 453 -11.45 39.26 -13.50
N LEU A 454 -11.64 38.34 -14.45
CA LEU A 454 -10.82 38.24 -15.67
C LEU A 454 -11.24 39.30 -16.72
N PRO A 455 -10.28 40.00 -17.35
CA PRO A 455 -10.59 40.99 -18.38
C PRO A 455 -11.14 40.32 -19.65
N LEU A 456 -12.22 40.87 -20.23
CA LEU A 456 -12.81 40.34 -21.46
C LEU A 456 -11.93 40.61 -22.70
N PRO A 457 -11.88 39.66 -23.66
CA PRO A 457 -11.43 39.94 -25.02
C PRO A 457 -12.39 40.92 -25.72
N ARG A 458 -11.84 41.93 -26.42
CA ARG A 458 -12.61 43.00 -27.11
C ARG A 458 -13.64 42.50 -28.14
N GLU A 459 -13.50 41.26 -28.61
CA GLU A 459 -14.38 40.64 -29.62
C GLU A 459 -15.71 40.12 -29.03
N ALA A 460 -15.85 40.07 -27.69
CA ALA A 460 -17.05 39.59 -27.00
C ALA A 460 -18.03 40.71 -26.59
N GLU A 461 -17.69 41.99 -26.81
CA GLU A 461 -18.52 43.15 -26.43
C GLU A 461 -19.71 43.40 -27.37
N GLU A 462 -19.70 42.83 -28.59
CA GLU A 462 -20.72 43.08 -29.62
C GLU A 462 -21.95 42.16 -29.56
N ALA A 463 -21.91 41.06 -28.78
CA ALA A 463 -23.06 40.20 -28.54
C ALA A 463 -23.86 40.67 -27.31
N ARG A 464 -24.50 41.85 -27.42
CA ARG A 464 -25.43 42.36 -26.39
C ARG A 464 -26.86 41.95 -26.70
N LEU A 465 -27.55 41.49 -25.64
CA LEU A 465 -28.99 41.18 -25.54
C LEU A 465 -29.42 39.79 -26.01
N GLU A 466 -29.27 38.79 -25.14
CA GLU A 466 -30.20 37.62 -25.09
C GLU A 466 -30.10 36.82 -23.76
N GLY A 467 -29.02 36.92 -22.97
CA GLY A 467 -28.77 36.01 -21.83
C GLY A 467 -29.41 36.28 -20.46
N SER A 468 -30.38 37.19 -20.30
CA SER A 468 -30.91 37.53 -18.95
C SER A 468 -31.87 36.46 -18.38
N SER A 469 -32.63 35.76 -19.22
CA SER A 469 -33.58 34.73 -18.76
C SER A 469 -32.87 33.43 -18.35
N GLU A 470 -31.79 33.12 -19.05
CA GLU A 470 -30.98 31.91 -18.93
C GLU A 470 -30.06 31.99 -17.72
N ILE A 471 -29.47 33.17 -17.46
CA ILE A 471 -28.74 33.44 -16.22
C ILE A 471 -29.71 33.32 -15.03
N ASN A 472 -30.92 33.85 -15.13
CA ASN A 472 -31.94 33.70 -14.09
C ASN A 472 -32.36 32.22 -13.91
N ALA A 473 -32.48 31.45 -14.99
CA ALA A 473 -32.77 30.02 -14.93
C ALA A 473 -31.61 29.22 -14.29
N CYS A 474 -30.36 29.55 -14.63
CA CYS A 474 -29.17 28.97 -14.02
C CYS A 474 -29.10 29.30 -12.52
N ASN A 475 -29.27 30.56 -12.15
CA ASN A 475 -29.29 31.02 -10.75
C ASN A 475 -30.43 30.36 -9.95
N SER A 476 -31.61 30.19 -10.58
CA SER A 476 -32.74 29.46 -9.98
C SER A 476 -32.39 27.99 -9.72
N LEU A 477 -31.73 27.32 -10.67
CA LEU A 477 -31.31 25.93 -10.51
C LEU A 477 -30.18 25.77 -9.48
N ILE A 478 -29.22 26.70 -9.45
CA ILE A 478 -28.18 26.80 -8.42
C ILE A 478 -28.82 26.94 -7.05
N THR A 479 -29.78 27.87 -6.89
CA THR A 479 -30.49 28.09 -5.62
C THR A 479 -31.24 26.83 -5.19
N LYS A 480 -31.93 26.16 -6.12
CA LYS A 480 -32.64 24.90 -5.87
C LYS A 480 -31.70 23.80 -5.39
N ILE A 481 -30.57 23.58 -6.06
CA ILE A 481 -29.58 22.56 -5.67
C ILE A 481 -28.89 22.91 -4.36
N THR A 482 -28.58 24.19 -4.15
CA THR A 482 -27.94 24.67 -2.92
C THR A 482 -28.86 24.46 -1.72
N TYR A 483 -30.15 24.79 -1.85
CA TYR A 483 -31.16 24.51 -0.82
C TYR A 483 -31.25 23.01 -0.50
N GLU A 484 -31.20 22.15 -1.52
CA GLU A 484 -31.18 20.69 -1.33
C GLU A 484 -29.90 20.20 -0.62
N LEU A 485 -28.74 20.79 -0.92
CA LEU A 485 -27.49 20.49 -0.22
C LEU A 485 -27.52 20.93 1.25
N TYR A 486 -28.15 22.06 1.56
CA TYR A 486 -28.31 22.54 2.95
C TYR A 486 -29.08 21.54 3.83
N HIS A 487 -30.04 20.79 3.28
CA HIS A 487 -30.75 19.73 4.03
C HIS A 487 -29.88 18.53 4.39
N HIS A 488 -28.68 18.41 3.80
CA HIS A 488 -27.79 17.26 3.95
C HIS A 488 -26.45 17.58 4.66
N ILE A 489 -26.18 18.83 5.03
CA ILE A 489 -24.92 19.27 5.65
C ILE A 489 -25.19 19.82 7.07
N PRO A 490 -24.48 19.37 8.13
CA PRO A 490 -24.55 19.99 9.46
C PRO A 490 -24.13 21.47 9.42
N GLU A 491 -24.82 22.31 10.19
CA GLU A 491 -24.90 23.80 10.13
C GLU A 491 -23.61 24.64 10.03
N ASN A 492 -22.40 24.06 9.98
CA ASN A 492 -21.13 24.80 10.04
C ASN A 492 -20.16 24.61 8.85
N ARG A 493 -20.60 24.16 7.67
CA ARG A 493 -19.69 24.03 6.50
C ARG A 493 -20.29 24.45 5.15
N CYS A 494 -21.21 25.41 5.10
CA CYS A 494 -21.65 25.96 3.82
C CYS A 494 -20.94 27.28 3.52
N VAL A 495 -20.03 27.27 2.55
CA VAL A 495 -19.23 28.44 2.11
C VAL A 495 -19.93 29.19 0.97
N PHE A 496 -21.23 28.94 0.72
CA PHE A 496 -21.97 29.46 -0.45
C PHE A 496 -22.95 30.61 -0.12
N THR A 497 -22.66 31.42 0.89
CA THR A 497 -23.60 32.45 1.40
C THR A 497 -23.65 33.77 0.63
N ASP A 498 -22.80 34.03 -0.37
CA ASP A 498 -22.77 35.32 -1.09
C ASP A 498 -23.01 35.19 -2.61
N LEU A 499 -24.19 34.69 -2.99
CA LEU A 499 -24.64 34.62 -4.39
C LEU A 499 -25.58 35.77 -4.80
N ASP A 500 -25.94 36.67 -3.89
CA ASP A 500 -27.03 37.64 -4.10
C ASP A 500 -26.67 38.89 -4.92
N ASN A 501 -25.41 39.10 -5.32
CA ASN A 501 -25.01 40.29 -6.08
C ASN A 501 -24.00 39.98 -7.19
N LEU A 502 -24.47 39.57 -8.37
CA LEU A 502 -23.61 39.45 -9.56
C LEU A 502 -24.18 40.23 -10.77
N PRO A 503 -23.51 41.32 -11.24
CA PRO A 503 -23.88 42.02 -12.48
C PRO A 503 -23.61 41.16 -13.73
N ILE A 504 -24.15 41.52 -14.89
CA ILE A 504 -24.19 40.74 -16.17
C ILE A 504 -22.83 40.70 -16.91
N GLU A 505 -22.42 39.56 -17.52
CA GLU A 505 -21.52 39.41 -18.73
C GLU A 505 -21.13 37.93 -19.02
N ASN A 506 -20.80 37.56 -20.28
CA ASN A 506 -20.68 36.18 -20.80
C ASN A 506 -19.73 35.21 -20.06
N ILE A 507 -18.65 35.72 -19.44
CA ILE A 507 -17.75 34.92 -18.58
C ILE A 507 -18.51 34.43 -17.31
N LYS A 508 -19.51 35.18 -16.87
CA LYS A 508 -20.33 34.85 -15.69
C LYS A 508 -21.34 33.74 -15.97
N LEU A 509 -21.85 33.61 -17.20
CA LEU A 509 -22.69 32.46 -17.56
C LEU A 509 -21.88 31.16 -17.54
N LEU A 510 -20.66 31.19 -18.09
CA LEU A 510 -19.75 30.05 -18.07
C LEU A 510 -19.34 29.70 -16.63
N SER A 511 -18.95 30.70 -15.83
CA SER A 511 -18.65 30.54 -14.40
C SER A 511 -19.85 29.95 -13.63
N ALA A 512 -21.07 30.48 -13.84
CA ALA A 512 -22.29 29.97 -13.20
C ALA A 512 -22.63 28.54 -13.62
N VAL A 513 -22.47 28.19 -14.90
CA VAL A 513 -22.69 26.82 -15.39
C VAL A 513 -21.65 25.84 -14.83
N LEU A 514 -20.39 26.25 -14.70
CA LEU A 514 -19.35 25.43 -14.07
C LEU A 514 -19.61 25.25 -12.56
N LEU A 515 -20.03 26.31 -11.86
CA LEU A 515 -20.46 26.22 -10.45
C LEU A 515 -21.67 25.30 -10.30
N LEU A 516 -22.65 25.39 -11.20
CA LEU A 516 -23.79 24.49 -11.23
C LEU A 516 -23.36 23.02 -11.44
N ILE A 517 -22.40 22.76 -12.33
CA ILE A 517 -21.83 21.42 -12.52
C ILE A 517 -21.14 20.95 -11.24
N LEU A 518 -20.35 21.78 -10.56
CA LEU A 518 -19.74 21.43 -9.28
C LEU A 518 -20.79 21.10 -8.21
N LEU A 519 -21.83 21.93 -8.07
CA LEU A 519 -22.91 21.68 -7.12
C LEU A 519 -23.69 20.40 -7.44
N LEU A 520 -23.92 20.10 -8.72
CA LEU A 520 -24.48 18.83 -9.17
C LEU A 520 -23.58 17.67 -8.76
N ILE A 521 -22.27 17.74 -9.02
CA ILE A 521 -21.32 16.70 -8.61
C ILE A 521 -21.37 16.51 -7.09
N ALA A 522 -21.37 17.59 -6.29
CA ALA A 522 -21.44 17.51 -4.82
C ALA A 522 -22.70 16.77 -4.37
N LEU A 523 -23.84 17.16 -4.95
CA LEU A 523 -25.13 16.59 -4.61
C LEU A 523 -25.22 15.10 -4.99
N GLU A 524 -24.72 14.73 -6.16
CA GLU A 524 -24.67 13.33 -6.59
C GLU A 524 -23.68 12.51 -5.74
N LEU A 525 -22.54 13.09 -5.32
CA LEU A 525 -21.58 12.44 -4.44
C LEU A 525 -22.16 12.15 -3.05
N VAL A 526 -22.87 13.10 -2.45
CA VAL A 526 -23.54 12.89 -1.14
C VAL A 526 -24.58 11.76 -1.23
N ASN A 527 -25.22 11.60 -2.38
CA ASN A 527 -26.27 10.59 -2.61
C ASN A 527 -25.76 9.32 -3.32
N ILE A 528 -24.45 9.14 -3.46
CA ILE A 528 -23.87 7.99 -4.18
C ILE A 528 -24.28 6.62 -3.62
N PRO A 529 -24.52 6.41 -2.31
CA PRO A 529 -24.97 5.10 -1.81
C PRO A 529 -26.34 4.70 -2.38
N VAL A 530 -27.16 5.67 -2.77
CA VAL A 530 -28.53 5.50 -3.28
C VAL A 530 -28.55 5.07 -4.75
N VAL A 531 -27.39 5.06 -5.43
CA VAL A 531 -27.27 4.60 -6.83
C VAL A 531 -27.82 3.19 -7.03
N HIS A 532 -27.63 2.30 -6.05
CA HIS A 532 -28.13 0.92 -6.08
C HIS A 532 -29.66 0.82 -6.12
N GLY A 533 -30.38 1.89 -5.76
CA GLY A 533 -31.83 1.97 -5.83
C GLY A 533 -32.39 2.26 -7.23
N LYS A 534 -31.56 2.52 -8.25
CA LYS A 534 -32.00 2.73 -9.64
C LYS A 534 -32.28 1.41 -10.34
N ASN A 535 -33.39 1.33 -11.07
CA ASN A 535 -33.57 0.23 -12.02
C ASN A 535 -32.62 0.40 -13.23
N THR A 536 -32.44 -0.68 -14.02
CA THR A 536 -31.50 -0.69 -15.16
C THR A 536 -31.74 0.45 -16.16
N TYR A 537 -33.01 0.81 -16.41
CA TYR A 537 -33.36 1.89 -17.33
C TYR A 537 -33.00 3.27 -16.77
N GLU A 538 -33.34 3.53 -15.51
CA GLU A 538 -33.01 4.77 -14.80
C GLU A 538 -31.49 4.95 -14.66
N TYR A 539 -30.76 3.86 -14.44
CA TYR A 539 -29.30 3.86 -14.39
C TYR A 539 -28.69 4.22 -15.76
N GLN A 540 -29.20 3.65 -16.85
CA GLN A 540 -28.73 4.00 -18.19
C GLN A 540 -29.01 5.45 -18.56
N GLN A 541 -30.17 6.00 -18.18
CA GLN A 541 -30.48 7.41 -18.39
C GLN A 541 -29.57 8.32 -17.57
N TYR A 542 -29.33 7.98 -16.31
CA TYR A 542 -28.39 8.68 -15.44
C TYR A 542 -26.97 8.69 -16.01
N LEU A 543 -26.47 7.52 -16.45
CA LEU A 543 -25.14 7.42 -17.07
C LEU A 543 -25.04 8.23 -18.37
N LYS A 544 -26.09 8.22 -19.21
CA LYS A 544 -26.15 9.07 -20.42
C LYS A 544 -26.06 10.55 -20.09
N PHE A 545 -26.75 10.99 -19.02
CA PHE A 545 -26.68 12.37 -18.55
C PHE A 545 -25.25 12.73 -18.11
N LEU A 546 -24.63 11.95 -17.23
CA LEU A 546 -23.25 12.19 -16.79
C LEU A 546 -22.25 12.22 -17.95
N LYS A 547 -22.35 11.27 -18.89
CA LYS A 547 -21.53 11.27 -20.12
C LYS A 547 -21.73 12.54 -20.95
N SER A 548 -22.95 13.08 -20.98
CA SER A 548 -23.23 14.31 -21.72
C SER A 548 -22.63 15.56 -21.08
N ILE A 549 -22.53 15.59 -19.75
CA ILE A 549 -21.84 16.66 -19.00
C ILE A 549 -20.33 16.54 -19.17
N LEU A 550 -19.77 15.32 -19.08
CA LEU A 550 -18.35 15.06 -19.35
C LEU A 550 -17.96 15.48 -20.78
N GLN A 551 -18.78 15.10 -21.77
CA GLN A 551 -18.53 15.49 -23.16
C GLN A 551 -18.57 17.01 -23.33
N TYR A 552 -19.42 17.71 -22.59
CA TYR A 552 -19.45 19.18 -22.60
C TYR A 552 -18.18 19.77 -22.02
N THR A 553 -17.69 19.27 -20.87
CA THR A 553 -16.44 19.77 -20.26
C THR A 553 -15.20 19.50 -21.11
N GLU A 554 -15.11 18.33 -21.77
CA GLU A 554 -14.04 18.03 -22.73
C GLU A 554 -14.08 18.97 -23.95
N ASN A 555 -15.29 19.26 -24.46
CA ASN A 555 -15.45 20.20 -25.56
C ASN A 555 -15.10 21.61 -25.14
N LEU A 556 -15.43 22.02 -23.92
CA LEU A 556 -15.09 23.33 -23.38
C LEU A 556 -13.57 23.51 -23.41
N GLU A 557 -12.81 22.60 -22.79
CA GLU A 557 -11.34 22.61 -22.81
C GLU A 557 -10.78 22.69 -24.23
N ALA A 558 -11.27 21.83 -25.12
CA ALA A 558 -10.79 21.75 -26.48
C ALA A 558 -11.13 22.98 -27.35
N HIS A 559 -12.21 23.71 -27.04
CA HIS A 559 -12.64 24.89 -27.82
C HIS A 559 -12.07 26.19 -27.27
N THR A 560 -11.76 26.26 -25.97
CA THR A 560 -11.11 27.41 -25.33
C THR A 560 -9.58 27.35 -25.39
N SER A 561 -9.00 26.32 -26.01
CA SER A 561 -7.55 26.23 -26.20
C SER A 561 -7.02 27.39 -27.05
N PRO A 562 -5.78 27.87 -26.81
CA PRO A 562 -5.18 28.96 -27.58
C PRO A 562 -5.16 28.71 -29.09
N GLU A 563 -5.05 27.44 -29.50
CA GLU A 563 -4.99 27.04 -30.91
C GLU A 563 -6.35 27.11 -31.60
N LYS A 564 -7.45 26.81 -30.89
CA LYS A 564 -8.80 26.82 -31.48
C LYS A 564 -9.54 28.12 -31.28
N ASN A 565 -9.47 28.70 -30.08
CA ASN A 565 -10.07 30.00 -29.71
C ASN A 565 -11.55 30.16 -30.15
N LYS A 566 -12.37 29.10 -29.99
CA LYS A 566 -13.76 29.05 -30.48
C LYS A 566 -14.78 29.44 -29.40
N TRP A 567 -14.74 30.69 -28.94
CA TRP A 567 -15.61 31.18 -27.85
C TRP A 567 -17.10 31.23 -28.19
N ILE A 568 -17.47 31.58 -29.43
CA ILE A 568 -18.89 31.64 -29.85
C ILE A 568 -19.54 30.24 -29.81
N GLU A 569 -18.82 29.22 -30.30
CA GLU A 569 -19.27 27.83 -30.26
C GLU A 569 -19.38 27.32 -28.80
N THR A 570 -18.44 27.74 -27.96
CA THR A 570 -18.42 27.45 -26.52
C THR A 570 -19.67 27.98 -25.82
N ILE A 571 -20.11 29.19 -26.14
CA ILE A 571 -21.35 29.76 -25.59
C ILE A 571 -22.56 28.89 -25.97
N ARG A 572 -22.68 28.50 -27.25
CA ARG A 572 -23.77 27.63 -27.72
C ARG A 572 -23.80 26.26 -27.02
N LEU A 573 -22.63 25.65 -26.83
CA LEU A 573 -22.49 24.41 -26.09
C LEU A 573 -22.91 24.58 -24.62
N THR A 574 -22.55 25.70 -24.01
CA THR A 574 -22.90 26.06 -22.63
C THR A 574 -24.43 26.18 -22.45
N HIS A 575 -25.12 26.83 -23.39
CA HIS A 575 -26.60 26.86 -23.39
C HIS A 575 -27.21 25.46 -23.50
N THR A 576 -26.66 24.62 -24.37
CA THR A 576 -27.15 23.24 -24.57
C THR A 576 -26.97 22.40 -23.30
N ALA A 577 -25.84 22.56 -22.61
CA ALA A 577 -25.57 21.89 -21.35
C ALA A 577 -26.54 22.35 -20.25
N LEU A 578 -26.77 23.66 -20.13
CA LEU A 578 -27.71 24.23 -19.16
C LEU A 578 -29.14 23.69 -19.35
N LEU A 579 -29.64 23.66 -20.59
CA LEU A 579 -30.98 23.13 -20.88
C LEU A 579 -31.10 21.64 -20.52
N ARG A 580 -30.03 20.86 -20.74
CA ARG A 580 -29.98 19.45 -20.34
C ARG A 580 -30.01 19.27 -18.83
N MET A 581 -29.22 20.06 -18.09
CA MET A 581 -29.21 20.02 -16.62
C MET A 581 -30.58 20.40 -16.04
N TRP A 582 -31.20 21.45 -16.58
CA TRP A 582 -32.56 21.86 -16.21
C TRP A 582 -33.58 20.74 -16.46
N THR A 583 -33.59 20.18 -17.67
CA THR A 583 -34.51 19.09 -18.05
C THR A 583 -34.33 17.86 -17.17
N PHE A 584 -33.08 17.53 -16.83
CA PHE A 584 -32.74 16.39 -15.98
C PHE A 584 -33.23 16.59 -14.53
N SER A 585 -33.07 17.80 -14.00
CA SER A 585 -33.59 18.20 -12.68
C SER A 585 -35.12 18.14 -12.65
N GLU A 586 -35.81 18.71 -13.64
CA GLU A 586 -37.28 18.73 -13.72
C GLU A 586 -37.89 17.34 -13.84
N LYS A 587 -37.23 16.42 -14.56
CA LYS A 587 -37.66 15.02 -14.63
C LYS A 587 -37.42 14.23 -13.33
N LYS A 588 -36.88 14.87 -12.28
CA LYS A 588 -36.55 14.26 -11.00
C LYS A 588 -35.63 13.03 -11.12
N GLN A 589 -34.63 13.09 -12.01
CA GLN A 589 -33.79 11.93 -12.33
C GLN A 589 -32.46 11.87 -11.55
N MET A 590 -32.12 12.94 -10.82
CA MET A 590 -30.98 13.02 -9.89
C MET A 590 -31.08 12.02 -8.74
N LEU A 591 -29.95 11.62 -8.12
CA LEU A 591 -29.94 10.61 -7.05
C LEU A 591 -30.75 11.04 -5.82
N ILE A 592 -30.75 12.33 -5.48
CA ILE A 592 -31.53 12.85 -4.34
C ILE A 592 -33.03 12.53 -4.44
N HIS A 593 -33.60 12.48 -5.65
CA HIS A 593 -35.02 12.18 -5.84
C HIS A 593 -35.37 10.72 -5.51
N LEU A 594 -34.37 9.83 -5.49
CA LEU A 594 -34.52 8.46 -5.02
C LEU A 594 -34.39 8.38 -3.50
N ALA A 595 -33.49 9.16 -2.90
CA ALA A 595 -33.33 9.25 -1.44
C ALA A 595 -34.61 9.77 -0.75
N LYS A 596 -35.34 10.68 -1.39
CA LYS A 596 -36.66 11.16 -0.92
C LYS A 596 -37.79 10.14 -1.10
N LYS A 597 -37.67 9.18 -2.03
CA LYS A 597 -38.67 8.12 -2.20
C LYS A 597 -38.59 7.08 -1.07
N SER A 598 -37.38 6.70 -0.66
CA SER A 598 -37.17 5.67 0.38
C SER A 598 -37.63 6.12 1.77
N THR A 599 -37.52 7.41 2.09
CA THR A 599 -37.99 8.00 3.36
C THR A 599 -39.52 8.08 3.48
N SER A 600 -40.27 7.98 2.37
CA SER A 600 -41.74 7.98 2.39
C SER A 600 -42.39 6.62 2.68
N THR A 601 -41.59 5.57 2.85
CA THR A 601 -42.06 4.19 3.11
C THR A 601 -41.68 3.62 4.47
N ALA A 602 -41.20 4.45 5.41
CA ALA A 602 -41.02 4.06 6.82
C ALA A 602 -42.02 4.83 7.71
N VAL A 603 -43.30 4.48 7.58
CA VAL A 603 -44.27 4.61 8.67
C VAL A 603 -44.87 3.22 8.86
N LEU A 604 -44.63 2.70 10.08
CA LEU A 604 -44.92 1.38 10.66
C LEU A 604 -43.88 0.28 10.39
#